data_AF-A0A972HDA2-F1
#
_entry.id   AF-A0A972HDA2-F1
#
_cell.length_a   1.000
_cell.length_b   1.000
_cell.length_c   1.000
_cell.angle_alpha   90.00
_cell.angle_beta   90.00
_cell.angle_gamma   90.00
#
_symmetry.space_group_name_H-M   'P 1'
#
loop_
_entity.id
_entity.type
_entity.pdbx_description
1 polymer ?
#
loop_
_entity_poly.entity_id
_entity_poly.type
_entity_poly.pdbx_seq_one_letter_code
_entity_poly.pdbx_strand_id
1 'polypeptide(L)'
;MTPSDIAISLAALLAAFGVGSVFGGSPVAWLLAALLFAAMAIVMVQTKMRAVVAVPVLAGGFVGALAGTATVQAMCLPGTCATIANTAGIVTGIGGIVGVGLVVALTVRSFDEYRTAIATGKPPPTVGCETDERP
;
A
#
# COMPACT_ATOMS: atom_id res chain seq x y z
N MET A 1 10.11 16.21 -14.51
CA MET A 1 10.08 15.15 -13.50
C MET A 1 10.20 15.82 -12.14
N THR A 2 9.17 15.72 -11.29
CA THR A 2 9.14 16.34 -9.97
C THR A 2 9.83 15.43 -8.94
N PRO A 3 10.33 15.96 -7.80
CA PRO A 3 10.91 15.12 -6.74
C PRO A 3 9.93 14.06 -6.22
N SER A 4 8.62 14.30 -6.29
CA SER A 4 7.59 13.31 -6.02
C SER A 4 7.56 12.14 -7.01
N ASP A 5 7.78 12.39 -8.31
CA ASP A 5 7.79 11.32 -9.33
C ASP A 5 8.96 10.35 -9.12
N ILE A 6 10.11 10.90 -8.68
CA ILE A 6 11.31 10.11 -8.36
C ILE A 6 11.04 9.22 -7.14
N ALA A 7 10.42 9.75 -6.09
CA ALA A 7 10.10 8.98 -4.88
C ALA A 7 9.12 7.83 -5.18
N ILE A 8 8.10 8.06 -6.01
CA ILE A 8 7.13 7.03 -6.41
C ILE A 8 7.81 5.93 -7.23
N SER A 9 8.63 6.34 -8.20
CA SER A 9 9.35 5.40 -9.08
C SER A 9 10.33 4.54 -8.28
N LEU A 10 11.05 5.15 -7.33
CA LEU A 10 12.03 4.45 -6.49
C LEU A 10 11.35 3.50 -5.49
N ALA A 11 10.23 3.91 -4.90
CA ALA A 11 9.43 3.06 -4.02
C ALA A 11 8.82 1.87 -4.78
N ALA A 12 8.33 2.09 -5.99
CA ALA A 12 7.81 1.02 -6.84
C ALA A 12 8.91 0.03 -7.24
N LEU A 13 10.11 0.51 -7.56
CA LEU A 13 11.28 -0.33 -7.85
C LEU A 13 11.69 -1.17 -6.65
N LEU A 14 11.77 -0.57 -5.45
CA LEU A 14 12.10 -1.29 -4.22
C LEU A 14 11.03 -2.33 -3.87
N ALA A 15 9.76 -1.99 -4.03
CA ALA A 15 8.66 -2.92 -3.79
C ALA A 15 8.67 -4.09 -4.79
N ALA A 16 8.90 -3.81 -6.09
CA ALA A 16 9.05 -4.84 -7.10
C ALA A 16 10.24 -5.76 -6.81
N PHE A 17 11.39 -5.18 -6.43
CA PHE A 17 12.61 -5.93 -6.14
C PHE A 17 12.45 -6.82 -4.90
N GLY A 18 11.88 -6.31 -3.81
CA GLY A 18 11.71 -7.10 -2.60
C GLY A 18 10.59 -8.15 -2.69
N VAL A 19 9.57 -7.95 -3.54
CA VAL A 19 8.58 -9.01 -3.82
C VAL A 19 9.23 -10.07 -4.70
N GLY A 20 9.97 -9.67 -5.73
CA GLY A 20 10.73 -10.57 -6.60
C GLY A 20 11.74 -11.44 -5.84
N SER A 21 12.44 -10.88 -4.85
CA SER A 21 13.42 -11.63 -4.05
C SER A 21 12.81 -12.75 -3.20
N VAL A 22 11.54 -12.64 -2.81
CA VAL A 22 10.83 -13.65 -2.00
C VAL A 22 10.30 -14.82 -2.85
N PHE A 23 10.11 -14.62 -4.15
CA PHE A 23 9.62 -15.66 -5.07
C PHE A 23 10.70 -16.56 -5.68
N GLY A 24 11.94 -16.51 -5.16
CA GLY A 24 12.99 -17.51 -5.39
C GLY A 24 13.18 -17.94 -6.84
N GLY A 25 14.03 -17.22 -7.59
CA GLY A 25 14.56 -17.64 -8.90
C GLY A 25 13.57 -17.75 -10.06
N SER A 26 12.26 -17.71 -9.83
CA SER A 26 11.25 -17.84 -10.89
C SER A 26 11.15 -16.53 -11.70
N PRO A 27 11.58 -16.49 -12.98
CA PRO A 27 11.62 -15.26 -13.77
C PRO A 27 10.22 -14.70 -14.05
N VAL A 28 9.20 -15.56 -14.02
CA VAL A 28 7.78 -15.19 -14.20
C VAL A 28 7.27 -14.36 -13.01
N ALA A 29 7.64 -14.71 -11.77
CA ALA A 29 7.21 -13.95 -10.60
C ALA A 29 7.87 -12.56 -10.55
N TRP A 30 9.12 -12.48 -10.97
CA TRP A 30 9.83 -11.21 -11.16
C TRP A 30 9.13 -10.31 -12.18
N LEU A 31 8.76 -10.88 -13.33
CA LEU A 31 8.05 -10.15 -14.39
C LEU A 31 6.67 -9.66 -13.92
N LEU A 32 5.90 -10.50 -13.22
CA LEU A 32 4.59 -10.13 -12.71
C LEU A 32 4.68 -9.04 -11.64
N ALA A 33 5.62 -9.15 -10.69
CA ALA A 33 5.85 -8.12 -9.69
C ALA A 33 6.26 -6.79 -10.35
N ALA A 34 7.24 -6.83 -11.26
CA ALA A 34 7.68 -5.64 -11.99
C ALA A 34 6.53 -4.98 -12.76
N LEU A 35 5.70 -5.75 -13.47
CA LEU A 35 4.56 -5.23 -14.22
C LEU A 35 3.49 -4.63 -13.30
N LEU A 36 3.15 -5.28 -12.20
CA LEU A 36 2.15 -4.78 -11.24
C LEU A 36 2.60 -3.47 -10.60
N PHE A 37 3.82 -3.42 -10.07
CA PHE A 37 4.34 -2.22 -9.41
C PHE A 37 4.64 -1.10 -10.40
N ALA A 38 5.09 -1.41 -11.63
CA ALA A 38 5.27 -0.41 -12.68
C ALA A 38 3.93 0.15 -13.17
N ALA A 39 2.92 -0.69 -13.43
CA ALA A 39 1.59 -0.24 -13.82
C ALA A 39 0.98 0.66 -12.72
N MET A 40 1.13 0.27 -11.46
CA MET A 40 0.67 1.08 -10.34
C MET A 40 1.40 2.43 -10.26
N ALA A 41 2.73 2.43 -10.40
CA ALA A 41 3.52 3.66 -10.42
C ALA A 41 3.08 4.61 -11.54
N ILE A 42 2.80 4.09 -12.73
CA ILE A 42 2.28 4.87 -13.86
C ILE A 42 0.94 5.50 -13.50
N VAL A 43 0.00 4.72 -12.94
CA VAL A 43 -1.31 5.24 -12.52
C VAL A 43 -1.16 6.32 -11.45
N MET A 44 -0.28 6.13 -10.47
CA MET A 44 -0.03 7.12 -9.40
C MET A 44 0.57 8.43 -9.93
N VAL A 45 1.47 8.34 -10.92
CA VAL A 45 2.06 9.52 -11.59
C VAL A 45 1.01 10.23 -12.44
N GLN A 46 0.20 9.49 -13.22
CA GLN A 46 -0.84 10.09 -14.07
C GLN A 46 -1.93 10.81 -13.26
N THR A 47 -2.26 10.26 -12.09
CA THR A 47 -3.25 10.87 -11.17
C THR A 47 -2.66 12.00 -10.32
N LYS A 48 -1.38 12.37 -10.52
CA LYS A 48 -0.66 13.41 -9.75
C LYS A 48 -0.75 13.17 -8.24
N MET A 49 -0.72 11.91 -7.80
CA MET A 49 -0.77 11.59 -6.39
C MET A 49 0.47 12.14 -5.67
N ARG A 50 0.27 12.69 -4.47
CA ARG A 50 1.38 13.14 -3.63
C ARG A 50 2.18 11.91 -3.18
N ALA A 51 3.51 12.02 -3.19
CA ALA A 51 4.40 10.94 -2.73
C ALA A 51 4.07 10.44 -1.32
N VAL A 52 3.57 11.34 -0.45
CA VAL A 52 3.14 11.00 0.92
C VAL A 52 1.98 10.00 0.97
N VAL A 53 1.17 9.90 -0.09
CA VAL A 53 0.06 8.96 -0.24
C VAL A 53 0.49 7.70 -0.98
N ALA A 54 1.28 7.88 -2.05
CA ALA A 54 1.70 6.79 -2.92
C ALA A 54 2.65 5.78 -2.23
N VAL A 55 3.62 6.27 -1.45
CA VAL A 55 4.65 5.42 -0.84
C VAL A 55 4.06 4.44 0.20
N PRO A 56 3.19 4.86 1.14
CA PRO A 56 2.54 3.93 2.08
C PRO A 56 1.71 2.85 1.38
N VAL A 57 1.00 3.20 0.30
CA VAL A 57 0.17 2.24 -0.46
C VAL A 57 1.04 1.18 -1.14
N LEU A 58 2.17 1.59 -1.72
CA LEU A 58 3.13 0.65 -2.30
C LEU A 58 3.75 -0.25 -1.22
N ALA A 59 4.09 0.29 -0.05
CA ALA A 59 4.57 -0.47 1.09
C ALA A 59 3.50 -1.45 1.64
N GLY A 60 2.23 -1.04 1.67
CA GLY A 60 1.11 -1.90 2.04
C GLY A 60 0.94 -3.09 1.10
N GLY A 61 1.04 -2.85 -0.21
CA GLY A 61 1.03 -3.91 -1.22
C GLY A 61 2.19 -4.87 -1.09
N PHE A 62 3.39 -4.34 -0.80
CA PHE A 62 4.57 -5.14 -0.53
C PHE A 62 4.38 -6.09 0.65
N VAL A 63 4.00 -5.56 1.82
CA VAL A 63 3.80 -6.35 3.04
C VAL A 63 2.65 -7.34 2.87
N GLY A 64 1.56 -6.93 2.21
CA GLY A 64 0.44 -7.82 1.88
C GLY A 64 0.88 -8.99 1.01
N ALA A 65 1.70 -8.74 -0.01
CA ALA A 65 2.21 -9.79 -0.88
C ALA A 65 3.10 -10.78 -0.12
N LEU A 66 4.00 -10.29 0.73
CA LEU A 66 4.85 -11.14 1.58
C LEU A 66 4.05 -11.98 2.57
N ALA A 67 3.01 -11.43 3.16
CA ALA A 67 2.15 -12.15 4.10
C ALA A 67 1.40 -13.31 3.40
N GLY A 68 0.89 -13.09 2.19
CA GLY A 68 0.19 -14.12 1.42
C GLY A 68 1.10 -15.27 0.96
N THR A 69 2.34 -14.97 0.60
CA THR A 69 3.29 -16.01 0.20
C THR A 69 3.75 -16.83 1.40
N ALA A 70 4.10 -16.16 2.50
CA ALA A 70 4.55 -16.81 3.72
C ALA A 70 3.48 -17.72 4.33
N THR A 71 2.20 -17.31 4.29
CA THR A 71 1.08 -18.12 4.79
C THR A 71 0.88 -19.40 3.99
N VAL A 72 1.02 -19.37 2.67
CA VAL A 72 0.93 -20.59 1.84
C VAL A 72 2.16 -21.47 2.01
N GLN A 73 3.35 -20.88 2.12
CA GLN A 73 4.59 -21.64 2.36
C GLN A 73 4.57 -22.38 3.70
N ALA A 74 3.94 -21.80 4.73
CA ALA A 74 3.76 -22.48 6.03
C ALA A 74 2.81 -23.69 5.97
N MET A 75 1.92 -23.76 4.97
CA MET A 75 0.86 -24.76 4.86
C MET A 75 1.19 -25.92 3.90
N CYS A 76 2.26 -25.83 3.10
CA CYS A 76 2.53 -26.77 2.01
C CYS A 76 3.90 -27.48 2.10
N LEU A 77 3.96 -28.72 1.57
CA LEU A 77 5.21 -29.45 1.32
C LEU A 77 6.03 -28.74 0.21
N PRO A 78 7.38 -28.69 0.32
CA PRO A 78 8.22 -28.01 -0.67
C PRO A 78 8.13 -28.69 -2.04
N GLY A 79 7.71 -27.94 -3.06
CA GLY A 79 7.79 -28.35 -4.47
C GLY A 79 6.47 -28.26 -5.26
N THR A 80 5.30 -28.33 -4.61
CA THR A 80 4.00 -28.35 -5.32
C THR A 80 3.18 -27.06 -5.19
N CYS A 81 3.51 -26.16 -4.26
CA CYS A 81 2.70 -24.97 -3.97
C CYS A 81 3.21 -23.64 -4.53
N ALA A 82 4.20 -23.64 -5.44
CA ALA A 82 4.72 -22.39 -6.01
C ALA A 82 3.63 -21.55 -6.69
N THR A 83 2.74 -22.19 -7.43
CA THR A 83 1.61 -21.52 -8.10
C THR A 83 0.59 -20.96 -7.11
N ILE A 84 0.27 -21.71 -6.06
CA ILE A 84 -0.69 -21.31 -5.03
C ILE A 84 -0.13 -20.13 -4.21
N ALA A 85 1.16 -20.19 -3.86
CA ALA A 85 1.85 -19.12 -3.16
C ALA A 85 1.88 -17.82 -3.97
N ASN A 86 2.12 -17.91 -5.29
CA ASN A 86 2.05 -16.76 -6.19
C ASN A 86 0.64 -16.15 -6.21
N THR A 87 -0.41 -16.96 -6.37
CA THR A 87 -1.78 -16.45 -6.39
C THR A 87 -2.18 -15.83 -5.06
N ALA A 88 -1.81 -16.43 -3.93
CA ALA A 88 -2.09 -15.88 -2.61
C ALA A 88 -1.37 -14.55 -2.40
N GLY A 89 -0.08 -14.46 -2.74
CA GLY A 89 0.69 -13.23 -2.67
C GLY A 89 0.11 -12.10 -3.53
N ILE A 90 -0.39 -12.40 -4.73
CA ILE A 90 -1.04 -11.38 -5.57
C ILE A 90 -2.33 -10.88 -4.91
N VAL A 91 -3.18 -11.79 -4.45
CA VAL A 91 -4.48 -11.44 -3.85
C VAL A 91 -4.29 -10.64 -2.56
N THR A 92 -3.40 -11.07 -1.67
CA THR A 92 -3.12 -10.35 -0.42
C THR A 92 -2.35 -9.06 -0.66
N GLY A 93 -1.50 -8.99 -1.69
CA GLY A 93 -0.86 -7.75 -2.13
C GLY A 93 -1.87 -6.70 -2.59
N ILE A 94 -2.84 -7.09 -3.42
CA ILE A 94 -3.96 -6.22 -3.82
C ILE A 94 -4.78 -5.81 -2.59
N GLY A 95 -5.06 -6.76 -1.68
CA GLY A 95 -5.74 -6.47 -0.42
C GLY A 95 -5.00 -5.43 0.44
N GLY A 96 -3.67 -5.52 0.52
CA GLY A 96 -2.82 -4.56 1.21
C GLY A 96 -2.87 -3.16 0.60
N ILE A 97 -2.84 -3.07 -0.74
CA ILE A 97 -3.00 -1.80 -1.47
C ILE A 97 -4.35 -1.16 -1.15
N VAL A 98 -5.43 -1.93 -1.27
CA VAL A 98 -6.79 -1.43 -1.05
C VAL A 98 -6.99 -1.01 0.40
N GLY A 99 -6.55 -1.83 1.36
CA GLY A 99 -6.65 -1.55 2.78
C GLY A 99 -5.90 -0.28 3.19
N VAL A 100 -4.63 -0.16 2.79
CA VAL A 100 -3.82 1.03 3.08
C VAL A 100 -4.36 2.25 2.32
N GLY A 101 -4.79 2.08 1.07
CA GLY A 101 -5.39 3.16 0.28
C GLY A 101 -6.63 3.76 0.96
N LEU A 102 -7.48 2.93 1.56
CA LEU A 102 -8.65 3.38 2.31
C LEU A 102 -8.27 4.20 3.55
N VAL A 103 -7.29 3.72 4.34
CA VAL A 103 -6.79 4.44 5.52
C VAL A 103 -6.18 5.78 5.13
N VAL A 104 -5.41 5.80 4.04
CA VAL A 104 -4.82 7.05 3.53
C VAL A 104 -5.91 8.02 3.03
N ALA A 105 -6.95 7.54 2.37
CA ALA A 105 -8.06 8.39 1.95
C ALA A 105 -8.79 9.03 3.16
N LEU A 106 -9.07 8.24 4.19
CA LEU A 106 -9.70 8.72 5.43
C LEU A 106 -8.82 9.73 6.17
N THR A 107 -7.52 9.46 6.28
CA THR A 107 -6.58 10.39 6.95
C THR A 107 -6.46 11.70 6.19
N VAL A 108 -6.34 11.69 4.86
CA VAL A 108 -6.32 12.92 4.07
C VAL A 108 -7.60 13.74 4.28
N ARG A 109 -8.77 13.08 4.29
CA ARG A 109 -10.04 13.74 4.59
C ARG A 109 -10.05 14.37 5.98
N SER A 110 -9.58 13.65 7.00
CA SER A 110 -9.52 14.18 8.37
C SER A 110 -8.62 15.42 8.49
N PHE A 111 -7.49 15.46 7.78
CA PHE A 111 -6.61 16.63 7.76
C PHE A 111 -7.24 17.84 7.04
N ASP A 112 -8.03 17.60 5.99
CA ASP A 112 -8.73 18.66 5.27
C ASP A 112 -9.84 19.27 6.13
N GLU A 113 -10.63 18.43 6.81
CA GLU A 113 -11.63 18.86 7.80
C GLU A 113 -11.00 19.63 8.97
N TYR A 114 -9.83 19.21 9.45
CA TYR A 114 -9.08 19.93 10.48
C TYR A 114 -8.58 21.30 10.02
N ARG A 115 -8.02 21.39 8.81
CA ARG A 115 -7.54 22.67 8.25
C ARG A 115 -8.67 23.65 7.98
N THR A 116 -9.80 23.16 7.47
CA THR A 116 -10.98 23.99 7.23
C THR A 116 -11.61 24.48 8.54
N ALA A 117 -11.63 23.67 9.60
CA ALA A 117 -12.05 24.10 10.93
C ALA A 117 -11.18 25.24 11.49
N ILE A 118 -9.84 25.11 11.40
CA ILE A 118 -8.92 26.19 11.81
C ILE A 118 -9.14 27.45 10.98
N ALA A 119 -9.25 27.33 9.66
CA ALA A 119 -9.44 28.47 8.75
C ALA A 119 -10.77 29.20 9.00
N THR A 120 -11.79 28.49 9.48
CA THR A 120 -13.11 29.06 9.81
C THR A 120 -13.23 29.47 11.29
N GLY A 121 -12.16 29.37 12.08
CA GLY A 121 -12.13 29.71 13.50
C GLY A 121 -13.00 28.81 14.38
N LYS A 122 -13.43 27.65 13.87
CA LYS A 122 -14.15 26.64 14.65
C LYS A 122 -13.16 25.80 15.47
N PRO A 123 -13.56 25.34 16.67
CA PRO A 123 -12.74 24.40 17.42
C PRO A 123 -12.49 23.15 16.55
N PRO A 124 -11.27 22.61 16.55
CA PRO A 124 -10.92 21.46 15.73
C PRO A 124 -11.82 20.27 16.10
N PRO A 125 -12.18 19.41 15.13
CA PRO A 125 -12.92 18.18 15.41
C PRO A 125 -12.10 17.35 16.41
N THR A 126 -12.62 17.19 17.62
CA THR A 126 -12.01 16.36 18.66
C THR A 126 -12.29 14.90 18.36
N VAL A 127 -11.28 14.04 18.46
CA VAL A 127 -11.52 12.60 18.57
C VAL A 127 -12.37 12.37 19.81
N GLY A 128 -13.43 11.56 19.69
CA GLY A 128 -14.43 11.36 20.74
C GLY A 128 -13.81 11.14 22.12
N CYS A 129 -13.79 12.20 22.92
CA CYS A 129 -14.00 12.13 24.34
C CYS A 129 -15.37 12.75 24.55
N GLU A 130 -16.43 11.97 24.35
CA GLU A 130 -17.68 12.22 25.06
C GLU A 130 -17.38 12.09 26.56
N THR A 131 -16.85 13.15 27.17
CA THR A 131 -17.15 13.43 28.57
C THR A 131 -18.49 14.13 28.59
N ASP A 132 -19.53 13.36 28.31
CA ASP A 132 -20.85 13.63 28.86
C ASP A 132 -20.81 13.15 30.32
N GLU A 133 -20.15 13.93 31.17
CA GLU A 133 -20.30 13.79 32.61
C GLU A 133 -20.57 15.17 33.23
N ARG A 134 -21.89 15.42 33.37
CA ARG A 134 -22.58 16.04 34.51
C ARG A 134 -22.78 17.56 34.56
N PRO A 135 -23.81 18.05 35.29
CA PRO A 135 -24.57 17.44 36.41
C PRO A 135 -25.84 16.67 36.07
#